data_AF-A0A4V6D139-F1
#
_entry.id   AF-A0A4V6D139-F1
#
_cell.length_a   1.000
_cell.length_b   1.000
_cell.length_c   1.000
_cell.angle_alpha   90.00
_cell.angle_beta   90.00
_cell.angle_gamma   90.00
#
_symmetry.space_group_name_H-M   'P 1'
#
loop_
_entity.id
_entity.type
_entity.pdbx_description
1 polymer ?
#
loop_
_entity_poly.entity_id
_entity_poly.type
_entity_poly.pdbx_seq_one_letter_code
_entity_poly.pdbx_strand_id
1 'polypeptide(L)'
;MQVWHQVREVLNLHNAIPTNLFRLLDWWLNKRSGVHSWQRKGFDSAFMLVSWKIWKECNERVFARSPPKDASQLLHEIIQEGQLWCASGAKHLAAISWP
;
A
#
# COMPACT_ATOMS: atom_id res chain seq x y z
N MET A 1 4.81 9.33 3.97
CA MET A 1 5.97 9.02 4.83
C MET A 1 5.61 8.18 6.05
N GLN A 2 4.64 8.55 6.90
CA GLN A 2 4.28 7.75 8.10
C GLN A 2 3.36 6.55 7.78
N VAL A 3 2.44 6.70 6.83
CA VAL A 3 1.51 5.64 6.38
C VAL A 3 2.27 4.44 5.82
N TRP A 4 3.29 4.67 4.98
CA TRP A 4 4.13 3.59 4.45
C TRP A 4 4.84 2.80 5.54
N HIS A 5 5.26 3.46 6.63
CA HIS A 5 5.84 2.76 7.79
C HIS A 5 4.79 1.90 8.51
N GLN A 6 3.55 2.34 8.65
CA GLN A 6 2.50 1.52 9.27
C GLN A 6 2.04 0.37 8.35
N VAL A 7 1.90 0.64 7.04
CA VAL A 7 1.65 -0.38 6.01
C VAL A 7 2.76 -1.43 5.99
N ARG A 8 4.02 -1.02 6.21
CA ARG A 8 5.16 -1.93 6.32
C ARG A 8 4.96 -2.98 7.42
N GLU A 9 4.58 -2.53 8.61
CA GLU A 9 4.37 -3.42 9.76
C GLU A 9 3.19 -4.36 9.51
N VAL A 10 2.11 -3.83 8.92
CA VAL A 10 0.89 -4.60 8.60
C VAL A 10 1.11 -5.63 7.49
N LEU A 11 1.92 -5.30 6.47
CA LEU A 11 2.23 -6.18 5.33
C LEU A 11 3.55 -6.95 5.50
N ASN A 12 4.15 -6.91 6.70
CA ASN A 12 5.40 -7.59 7.06
C ASN A 12 6.60 -7.30 6.12
N LEU A 13 6.74 -6.05 5.67
CA LEU A 13 7.74 -5.63 4.68
C LEU A 13 9.06 -5.20 5.35
N HIS A 14 9.92 -6.15 5.72
CA HIS A 14 11.06 -5.89 6.63
C HIS A 14 12.18 -4.92 6.16
N ASN A 15 12.15 -4.24 5.01
CA ASN A 15 13.23 -3.30 4.62
C ASN A 15 12.88 -1.83 4.84
N ALA A 16 13.92 -1.00 5.02
CA ALA A 16 13.81 0.46 5.10
C ALA A 16 13.13 1.03 3.84
N ILE A 17 12.05 1.80 4.04
CA ILE A 17 11.32 2.47 2.97
C ILE A 17 11.92 3.86 2.78
N PRO A 18 12.29 4.26 1.56
CA PRO A 18 12.84 5.58 1.33
C PRO A 18 11.77 6.68 1.37
N THR A 19 12.17 7.82 1.93
CA THR A 19 11.38 9.05 2.14
C THR A 19 10.86 9.71 0.85
N ASN A 20 11.53 9.49 -0.28
CA ASN A 20 11.22 10.14 -1.57
C ASN A 20 10.41 9.21 -2.48
N LEU A 21 9.36 9.74 -3.11
CA LEU A 21 8.50 9.02 -4.06
C LEU A 21 9.28 8.39 -5.23
N PHE A 22 10.31 9.06 -5.74
CA PHE A 22 11.18 8.49 -6.79
C PHE A 22 11.93 7.26 -6.30
N ARG A 23 12.39 7.28 -5.05
CA ARG A 23 13.07 6.14 -4.42
C ARG A 23 12.12 5.01 -4.03
N LEU A 24 10.82 5.30 -3.88
CA LEU A 24 9.80 4.32 -3.55
C LEU A 24 9.59 3.32 -4.70
N LEU A 25 9.64 3.79 -5.95
CA LEU A 25 9.56 2.91 -7.12
C LEU A 25 10.80 2.02 -7.25
N ASP A 26 12.00 2.58 -7.04
CA ASP A 26 13.24 1.78 -7.06
C ASP A 26 13.25 0.72 -5.95
N TRP A 27 12.82 1.10 -4.75
CA TRP A 27 12.64 0.17 -3.63
C TRP A 27 11.62 -0.91 -3.96
N TRP A 28 10.51 -0.53 -4.60
CA TRP A 28 9.49 -1.46 -5.05
C TRP A 28 10.04 -2.50 -6.01
N LEU A 29 10.73 -2.05 -7.07
CA LEU A 29 11.32 -2.92 -8.08
C LEU A 29 12.39 -3.84 -7.48
N ASN A 30 13.20 -3.32 -6.57
CA ASN A 30 14.20 -4.11 -5.84
C ASN A 30 13.54 -5.17 -4.93
N LYS A 31 12.44 -4.83 -4.25
CA LYS A 31 11.71 -5.81 -3.45
C LYS A 31 11.04 -6.87 -4.30
N ARG A 32 10.40 -6.44 -5.38
CA ARG A 32 9.69 -7.31 -6.33
C ARG A 32 10.61 -8.37 -6.95
N SER A 33 11.90 -8.08 -7.16
CA SER A 33 12.85 -9.07 -7.67
C SER A 33 13.06 -10.24 -6.70
N GLY A 34 12.99 -9.99 -5.39
CA GLY A 34 13.08 -11.02 -4.35
C GLY A 34 11.77 -11.77 -4.06
N VAL A 35 10.63 -11.31 -4.59
CA VAL A 35 9.33 -11.97 -4.40
C VAL A 35 9.17 -13.13 -5.39
N HIS A 36 8.69 -14.27 -4.88
CA HIS A 36 8.38 -15.44 -5.72
C HIS A 36 7.39 -15.07 -6.83
N SER A 37 7.59 -15.61 -8.03
CA SER A 37 6.81 -15.26 -9.23
C SER A 37 5.29 -15.33 -9.02
N TRP A 38 4.81 -16.32 -8.25
CA TRP A 38 3.39 -16.50 -7.95
C TRP A 38 2.79 -15.42 -7.02
N GLN A 39 3.60 -14.80 -6.15
CA GLN A 39 3.19 -13.73 -5.23
C GLN A 39 3.28 -12.33 -5.85
N ARG A 40 4.09 -12.16 -6.90
CA ARG A 40 4.36 -10.84 -7.50
C ARG A 40 3.10 -10.07 -7.88
N LYS A 41 2.08 -10.74 -8.40
CA LYS A 41 0.81 -10.09 -8.77
C LYS A 41 0.10 -9.51 -7.55
N GLY A 42 0.00 -10.27 -6.46
CA GLY A 42 -0.62 -9.81 -5.21
C GLY A 42 0.16 -8.67 -4.59
N PHE A 43 1.49 -8.80 -4.61
CA PHE A 43 2.42 -7.77 -4.18
C PHE A 43 2.20 -6.47 -4.99
N ASP A 44 2.24 -6.53 -6.33
CA ASP A 44 1.99 -5.39 -7.22
C ASP A 44 0.63 -4.73 -6.94
N SER A 45 -0.43 -5.53 -6.73
CA SER A 45 -1.76 -5.00 -6.37
C SER A 45 -1.77 -4.27 -5.03
N ALA A 46 -1.14 -4.83 -3.99
CA ALA A 46 -1.00 -4.21 -2.68
C ALA A 46 -0.28 -2.86 -2.77
N PHE A 47 0.84 -2.82 -3.48
CA PHE A 47 1.62 -1.59 -3.66
C PHE A 47 0.84 -0.50 -4.40
N MET A 48 0.12 -0.88 -5.46
CA MET A 48 -0.71 0.05 -6.21
C MET A 48 -1.86 0.60 -5.35
N LEU A 49 -2.51 -0.25 -4.55
CA LEU A 49 -3.57 0.19 -3.64
C LEU A 49 -3.06 1.23 -2.62
N VAL A 50 -1.94 0.94 -1.97
CA VAL A 50 -1.34 1.86 -0.98
C VAL A 50 -0.93 3.18 -1.65
N SER A 51 -0.25 3.09 -2.79
CA SER A 51 0.18 4.26 -3.56
C SER A 51 -1.01 5.13 -3.98
N TRP A 52 -2.09 4.51 -4.46
CA TRP A 52 -3.32 5.17 -4.85
C TRP A 52 -4.00 5.89 -3.69
N LYS A 53 -4.15 5.23 -2.53
CA LYS A 53 -4.79 5.83 -1.34
C LYS A 53 -3.99 7.02 -0.81
N ILE A 54 -2.66 6.94 -0.82
CA ILE A 54 -1.78 8.06 -0.43
C ILE A 54 -1.91 9.22 -1.41
N TRP A 55 -1.88 8.94 -2.72
CA TRP A 55 -2.07 9.97 -3.74
C TRP A 55 -3.43 10.66 -3.60
N LYS A 56 -4.50 9.88 -3.37
CA LYS A 56 -5.85 10.40 -3.16
C LYS A 56 -5.92 11.30 -1.92
N GLU A 57 -5.34 10.89 -0.80
CA GLU A 57 -5.27 11.69 0.43
C GLU A 57 -4.52 13.01 0.21
N CYS A 58 -3.40 12.99 -0.51
CA CYS A 58 -2.66 14.21 -0.87
C CYS A 58 -3.50 15.16 -1.72
N ASN A 59 -4.26 14.63 -2.68
CA ASN A 59 -5.17 15.44 -3.49
C ASN A 59 -6.34 15.99 -2.68
N GLU A 60 -6.94 15.19 -1.80
CA GLU A 60 -8.02 15.67 -0.94
C GLU A 60 -7.53 16.84 -0.08
N ARG A 61 -6.33 16.78 0.51
CA ARG A 61 -5.77 17.91 1.28
C ARG A 61 -5.62 19.21 0.48
N VAL A 62 -5.32 19.10 -0.81
CA VAL A 62 -5.11 20.27 -1.68
C VAL A 62 -6.44 20.82 -2.20
N PHE A 63 -7.39 19.94 -2.54
CA PHE A 63 -8.58 20.31 -3.31
C PHE A 63 -9.89 20.25 -2.52
N ALA A 64 -10.01 19.38 -1.51
CA ALA A 64 -11.19 19.20 -0.70
C ALA A 64 -10.90 19.69 0.73
N ARG A 65 -11.63 20.68 1.24
CA ARG A 65 -11.46 21.23 2.61
C ARG A 65 -11.77 20.23 3.74
N SER A 66 -11.72 18.93 3.46
CA SER A 66 -11.85 17.85 4.43
C SER A 66 -10.66 17.89 5.40
N PRO A 67 -10.90 17.58 6.69
CA PRO A 67 -9.81 17.44 7.64
C PRO A 67 -8.80 16.39 7.15
N PRO A 68 -7.48 16.66 7.25
CA PRO A 68 -6.46 15.71 6.86
C PRO A 68 -6.57 14.44 7.70
N LYS A 69 -6.54 13.27 7.06
CA LYS A 69 -6.52 12.00 7.79
C LYS A 69 -5.18 11.80 8.48
N ASP A 70 -5.18 11.21 9.66
CA ASP A 70 -3.92 10.72 10.21
C ASP A 70 -3.48 9.42 9.51
N ALA A 71 -2.27 8.97 9.83
CA ALA A 71 -1.70 7.79 9.20
C ALA A 71 -2.51 6.51 9.50
N SER A 72 -3.07 6.40 10.70
CA SER A 72 -3.82 5.24 11.16
C SER A 72 -5.19 5.15 10.48
N GLN A 73 -5.86 6.30 10.30
CA GLN A 73 -7.10 6.40 9.54
C GLN A 73 -6.89 5.98 8.08
N LEU A 74 -5.83 6.48 7.44
CA LEU A 74 -5.53 6.10 6.06
C LEU A 74 -5.14 4.61 5.94
N LEU A 75 -4.39 4.07 6.90
CA LEU A 75 -4.06 2.65 6.95
C LEU A 75 -5.33 1.80 7.09
N HIS A 76 -6.26 2.18 7.96
CA HIS A 76 -7.51 1.48 8.14
C HIS A 76 -8.31 1.42 6.83
N GLU A 77 -8.42 2.54 6.12
CA GLU A 77 -9.08 2.59 4.81
C GLU A 77 -8.38 1.75 3.74
N ILE A 78 -7.05 1.66 3.78
CA ILE A 78 -6.28 0.79 2.88
C ILE A 78 -6.61 -0.68 3.16
N ILE A 79 -6.58 -1.10 4.43
CA ILE A 79 -6.86 -2.48 4.83
C ILE A 79 -8.28 -2.86 4.40
N GLN A 80 -9.28 -2.04 4.75
CA GLN A 80 -10.68 -2.28 4.40
C GLN A 80 -10.89 -2.37 2.89
N GLU A 81 -10.25 -1.50 2.11
CA GLU A 81 -10.32 -1.54 0.65
C GLU A 81 -9.73 -2.86 0.11
N GLY A 82 -8.57 -3.28 0.61
CA GLY A 82 -7.97 -4.53 0.18
C GLY A 82 -8.78 -5.77 0.61
N GLN A 83 -9.41 -5.74 1.78
CA GLN A 83 -10.37 -6.77 2.22
C GLN A 83 -11.56 -6.85 1.26
N LEU A 84 -12.10 -5.70 0.84
CA LEU A 84 -13.18 -5.62 -0.13
C LEU A 84 -12.76 -6.17 -1.50
N TRP A 85 -11.54 -5.87 -1.94
CA TRP A 85 -10.98 -6.44 -3.18
C TRP A 85 -10.86 -7.96 -3.08
N CYS A 86 -10.35 -8.48 -1.96
CA CYS A 86 -10.26 -9.92 -1.70
C CYS A 86 -11.65 -10.57 -1.73
N ALA A 87 -12.64 -9.99 -1.05
CA ALA A 87 -14.03 -10.46 -1.05
C ALA A 87 -14.67 -10.40 -2.45
N SER A 88 -14.23 -9.46 -3.29
CA SER A 88 -14.67 -9.31 -4.68
C SER A 88 -13.89 -10.17 -5.68
N GLY A 89 -12.99 -11.04 -5.21
CA GLY A 89 -12.29 -12.01 -6.06
C GLY A 89 -10.88 -11.64 -6.48
N ALA A 90 -10.21 -10.69 -5.80
CA ALA A 90 -8.78 -10.40 -5.99
C ALA A 90 -7.89 -11.54 -5.44
N LYS A 91 -7.93 -12.70 -6.10
CA LYS A 91 -7.28 -13.96 -5.65
C LYS A 91 -5.78 -13.83 -5.38
N HIS A 92 -5.06 -13.03 -6.18
CA HIS A 92 -3.63 -12.84 -5.99
C HIS A 92 -3.30 -11.98 -4.76
N LEU A 93 -4.14 -11.01 -4.44
CA LEU A 93 -4.01 -10.20 -3.21
C LEU A 93 -4.34 -11.06 -1.99
N ALA A 94 -5.42 -11.84 -2.05
CA ALA A 94 -5.76 -12.78 -0.99
C ALA A 94 -4.66 -13.83 -0.76
N ALA A 95 -4.00 -14.28 -1.82
CA ALA A 95 -2.93 -15.29 -1.76
C ALA A 95 -1.64 -14.82 -1.06
N ILE A 96 -1.47 -13.51 -0.83
CA ILE A 96 -0.35 -12.96 -0.04
C ILE A 96 -0.76 -12.67 1.41
N SER A 97 -1.87 -13.26 1.88
CA SER A 97 -2.38 -13.10 3.24
C SER A 97 -2.66 -11.64 3.60
N TRP A 98 -3.39 -10.93 2.72
CA TRP A 98 -3.86 -9.58 3.01
C TRP A 98 -4.67 -9.57 4.32
N PRO A 99 -4.36 -8.66 5.27
CA PRO A 99 -5.01 -8.61 6.58
C PRO A 99 -6.45 -8.06 6.54
#